data_AF-D6ZAB2-F1
#
_entry.id   AF-D6ZAB2-F1
#
_cell.length_a   1.000
_cell.length_b   1.000
_cell.length_c   1.000
_cell.angle_alpha   90.00
_cell.angle_beta   90.00
_cell.angle_gamma   90.00
#
_symmetry.space_group_name_H-M   'P 1'
#
loop_
_entity.id
_entity.type
_entity.pdbx_description
1 polymer ?
#
loop_
_entity_poly.entity_id
_entity_poly.type
_entity_poly.pdbx_seq_one_letter_code
_entity_poly.pdbx_strand_id
1 'polypeptide(L)'
;MRSAPEPSSREGSRIPCGTAQESLSARLDGEREPVPAHRVDAHVAACDDCAQWWRQAQTQAAALRLAAVPAAPVFEVALPKPKRSWRSRLSVWSPKPEEVEVRVPQGARPGRRTGHLRPAPERPE
;
A
#
# COMPACT_ATOMS: atom_id res chain seq x y z
N MET A 1 -37.79 -30.62 37.39
CA MET A 1 -37.88 -30.22 35.97
C MET A 1 -37.46 -28.76 35.84
N ARG A 2 -36.20 -28.51 35.46
CA ARG A 2 -35.75 -27.21 34.95
C ARG A 2 -35.12 -27.49 33.59
N SER A 3 -35.73 -26.95 32.55
CA SER A 3 -35.26 -27.08 31.18
C SER A 3 -33.83 -26.53 31.07
N ALA A 4 -32.95 -27.29 30.43
CA ALA A 4 -31.67 -26.76 29.95
C ALA A 4 -31.95 -25.75 28.83
N PRO A 5 -31.21 -24.63 28.72
CA PRO A 5 -31.27 -23.81 27.52
C PRO A 5 -30.61 -24.58 26.36
N GLU A 6 -31.37 -24.81 25.31
CA GLU A 6 -30.90 -25.35 24.02
C GLU A 6 -29.80 -24.44 23.44
N PRO A 7 -28.71 -24.96 22.85
CA PRO A 7 -27.71 -24.12 22.20
C PRO A 7 -28.32 -23.45 20.96
N SER A 8 -28.59 -22.15 21.12
CA SER A 8 -29.11 -21.22 20.12
C SER A 8 -28.16 -21.07 18.91
N SER A 9 -28.59 -21.62 17.77
CA SER A 9 -28.50 -21.14 16.37
C SER A 9 -27.36 -20.19 15.90
N ARG A 10 -26.13 -20.23 16.42
CA ARG A 10 -24.96 -19.52 15.84
C ARG A 10 -23.71 -20.40 15.63
N GLU A 11 -23.87 -21.72 15.59
CA GLU A 11 -22.78 -22.69 15.44
C GLU A 11 -22.33 -22.90 13.97
N GLY A 12 -22.38 -21.85 13.13
CA GLY A 12 -22.13 -21.96 11.69
C GLY A 12 -21.11 -20.97 11.11
N SER A 13 -20.52 -20.08 11.92
CA SER A 13 -19.80 -18.91 11.40
C SER A 13 -18.44 -18.61 12.02
N ARG A 14 -17.90 -19.45 12.91
CA ARG A 14 -16.55 -19.24 13.46
C ARG A 14 -15.65 -20.41 13.07
N ILE A 15 -14.74 -20.18 12.12
CA ILE A 15 -13.71 -21.16 11.79
C ILE A 15 -12.70 -21.30 12.94
N PRO A 16 -12.13 -22.49 13.18
CA PRO A 16 -11.09 -22.69 14.19
C PRO A 16 -9.79 -21.94 13.85
N CYS A 17 -9.02 -21.54 14.85
CA CYS A 17 -7.73 -20.85 14.65
C CYS A 17 -6.76 -21.67 13.79
N GLY A 18 -6.68 -22.99 13.99
CA GLY A 18 -5.81 -23.86 13.17
C GLY A 18 -6.17 -23.82 11.68
N THR A 19 -7.46 -23.90 11.35
CA THR A 19 -7.93 -23.81 9.96
C THR A 19 -7.73 -22.41 9.37
N ALA A 20 -7.86 -21.37 10.18
CA ALA A 20 -7.55 -20.00 9.75
C ALA A 20 -6.05 -19.86 9.44
N GLN A 21 -5.17 -20.38 10.30
CA GLN A 21 -3.72 -20.37 10.07
C GLN A 21 -3.31 -21.20 8.85
N GLU A 22 -3.90 -22.38 8.67
CA GLU A 22 -3.70 -23.22 7.48
C GLU A 22 -4.08 -22.46 6.20
N SER A 23 -5.25 -21.80 6.20
CA SER A 23 -5.69 -21.01 5.05
C SER A 23 -4.78 -19.82 4.76
N LEU A 24 -4.31 -19.14 5.79
CA LEU A 24 -3.36 -18.03 5.65
C LEU A 24 -1.98 -18.50 5.16
N SER A 25 -1.53 -19.70 5.55
CA SER A 25 -0.30 -20.31 5.02
C SER A 25 -0.46 -20.60 3.54
N ALA A 26 -1.53 -21.29 3.15
CA ALA A 26 -1.84 -21.54 1.73
C ALA A 26 -1.84 -20.24 0.92
N ARG A 27 -2.40 -19.15 1.47
CA ARG A 27 -2.38 -17.81 0.86
C ARG A 27 -0.95 -17.28 0.65
N LEU A 28 -0.04 -17.45 1.61
CA LEU A 28 1.37 -17.03 1.46
C LEU A 28 2.10 -17.83 0.38
N ASP A 29 1.78 -19.11 0.28
CA ASP A 29 2.41 -20.03 -0.66
C ASP A 29 1.79 -19.94 -2.08
N GLY A 30 0.74 -19.14 -2.24
CA GLY A 30 0.01 -18.98 -3.51
C GLY A 30 -0.89 -20.18 -3.84
N GLU A 31 -1.17 -21.02 -2.85
CA GLU A 31 -2.04 -22.18 -2.95
C GLU A 31 -3.51 -21.79 -2.74
N ARG A 32 -4.40 -22.74 -3.03
CA ARG A 32 -5.84 -22.57 -2.79
C ARG A 32 -6.14 -22.65 -1.29
N GLU A 33 -6.81 -21.62 -0.76
CA GLU A 33 -7.29 -21.64 0.62
C GLU A 33 -8.40 -22.71 0.82
N PRO A 34 -8.34 -23.53 1.90
CA PRO A 34 -9.35 -24.54 2.21
C PRO A 34 -10.67 -23.89 2.69
N VAL A 35 -10.61 -22.66 3.19
CA VAL A 35 -11.75 -21.85 3.59
C VAL A 35 -11.81 -20.59 2.71
N PRO A 36 -13.02 -20.09 2.36
CA PRO A 36 -13.14 -18.81 1.65
C PRO A 36 -12.45 -17.65 2.38
N ALA A 37 -11.69 -16.84 1.63
CA ALA A 37 -10.89 -15.74 2.16
C ALA A 37 -11.67 -14.81 3.10
N HIS A 38 -12.92 -14.44 2.78
CA HIS A 38 -13.73 -13.56 3.62
C HIS A 38 -13.98 -14.09 5.04
N ARG A 39 -14.04 -15.41 5.23
CA ARG A 39 -14.21 -16.01 6.58
C ARG A 39 -12.90 -16.00 7.35
N VAL A 40 -11.79 -16.22 6.66
CA VAL A 40 -10.44 -16.12 7.23
C VAL A 40 -10.17 -14.69 7.67
N ASP A 41 -10.49 -13.71 6.83
CA ASP A 41 -10.32 -12.29 7.13
C ASP A 41 -11.20 -11.86 8.31
N ALA A 42 -12.46 -12.31 8.36
CA ALA A 42 -13.35 -12.08 9.50
C ALA A 42 -12.81 -12.70 10.80
N HIS A 43 -12.19 -13.88 10.73
CA HIS A 43 -11.56 -14.51 11.89
C HIS A 43 -10.34 -13.71 12.38
N VAL A 44 -9.45 -13.31 11.47
CA VAL A 44 -8.25 -12.51 11.79
C VAL A 44 -8.62 -11.17 12.39
N ALA A 45 -9.70 -10.53 11.91
CA ALA A 45 -10.20 -9.28 12.48
C ALA A 45 -10.74 -9.43 13.92
N ALA A 46 -11.14 -10.63 14.32
CA ALA A 46 -11.77 -10.91 15.61
C ALA A 46 -10.90 -11.74 16.58
N CYS A 47 -9.66 -12.08 16.21
CA CYS A 47 -8.75 -12.90 17.01
C CYS A 47 -7.35 -12.30 17.01
N ASP A 48 -6.95 -11.72 18.15
CA ASP A 48 -5.65 -11.05 18.30
C ASP A 48 -4.47 -11.99 18.08
N ASP A 49 -4.55 -13.24 18.56
CA ASP A 49 -3.51 -14.24 18.36
C ASP A 49 -3.27 -14.54 16.88
N CYS A 50 -4.35 -14.72 16.10
CA CYS A 50 -4.26 -14.95 14.66
C CYS A 50 -3.80 -13.70 13.90
N ALA A 51 -4.20 -12.51 14.34
CA ALA A 51 -3.70 -11.25 13.78
C ALA A 51 -2.19 -11.05 14.03
N GLN A 52 -1.73 -11.37 15.23
CA GLN A 52 -0.32 -11.31 15.60
C GLN A 52 0.49 -12.34 14.81
N TRP A 53 0.02 -13.60 14.77
CA TRP A 53 0.64 -14.66 13.99
C TRP A 53 0.74 -14.28 12.51
N TRP A 54 -0.34 -13.73 11.93
CA TRP A 54 -0.36 -13.36 10.51
C TRP A 54 0.67 -12.26 10.16
N ARG A 55 0.85 -11.27 11.03
CA ARG A 55 1.90 -10.25 10.85
C ARG A 55 3.30 -10.85 10.90
N GLN A 56 3.52 -11.80 11.80
CA GLN A 56 4.82 -12.48 11.92
C GLN A 56 5.09 -13.36 10.69
N ALA A 57 4.12 -14.16 10.26
CA ALA A 57 4.22 -15.04 9.10
C ALA A 57 4.52 -14.23 7.82
N GLN A 58 3.85 -13.11 7.60
CA GLN A 58 4.14 -12.22 6.45
C GLN A 58 5.57 -11.66 6.50
N THR A 59 6.02 -11.21 7.67
CA THR A 59 7.40 -10.69 7.86
C THR A 59 8.44 -11.78 7.54
N GLN A 60 8.24 -12.99 8.07
CA GLN A 60 9.13 -14.12 7.83
C GLN A 60 9.15 -14.52 6.36
N ALA A 61 7.98 -14.64 5.73
CA ALA A 61 7.88 -15.00 4.32
C ALA A 61 8.51 -13.94 3.41
N ALA A 62 8.42 -12.65 3.76
CA ALA A 62 9.11 -11.59 3.03
C ALA A 62 10.65 -11.72 3.16
N ALA A 63 11.15 -11.98 4.37
CA ALA A 63 12.59 -12.17 4.59
C ALA A 63 13.14 -13.38 3.82
N LEU A 64 12.41 -14.51 3.81
CA LEU A 64 12.80 -15.70 3.06
C LEU A 64 12.82 -15.44 1.54
N ARG A 65 11.82 -14.73 1.00
CA ARG A 65 11.80 -14.38 -0.43
C ARG A 65 12.98 -13.51 -0.83
N LEU A 66 13.39 -12.56 0.01
CA LEU A 66 14.57 -11.73 -0.24
C LEU A 66 15.88 -12.53 -0.15
N ALA A 67 15.99 -13.43 0.83
CA ALA A 67 17.16 -14.31 0.97
C ALA A 67 17.30 -15.31 -0.20
N ALA A 68 16.17 -15.71 -0.80
CA ALA A 68 16.15 -16.60 -1.95
C ALA A 68 16.54 -15.92 -3.28
N VAL A 69 16.61 -14.58 -3.32
CA VAL A 69 17.16 -13.87 -4.48
C VAL A 69 18.67 -14.09 -4.46
N PRO A 70 19.25 -14.85 -5.41
CA PRO A 70 20.70 -14.95 -5.51
C PRO A 70 21.23 -13.53 -5.67
N ALA A 71 22.34 -13.20 -4.99
CA ALA A 71 23.02 -11.94 -5.21
C ALA A 71 23.25 -11.79 -6.72
N ALA A 72 22.52 -10.88 -7.36
CA ALA A 72 22.66 -10.67 -8.78
C ALA A 72 24.13 -10.36 -9.04
N PRO A 73 24.75 -10.93 -10.09
CA PRO A 73 26.09 -10.52 -10.45
C PRO A 73 26.06 -9.00 -10.67
N VAL A 74 26.80 -8.26 -9.86
CA VAL A 74 26.97 -6.82 -10.05
C VAL A 74 27.84 -6.66 -11.28
N PHE A 75 27.22 -6.31 -12.41
CA PHE A 75 27.96 -5.96 -13.61
C PHE A 75 28.16 -4.45 -13.65
N GLU A 76 29.41 -4.01 -13.75
CA GLU A 76 29.72 -2.62 -14.05
C GLU A 76 29.25 -2.30 -15.47
N VAL A 77 28.09 -1.65 -15.58
CA VAL A 77 27.67 -1.06 -16.85
C VAL A 77 28.40 0.27 -16.98
N ALA A 78 29.31 0.35 -17.94
CA ALA A 78 29.83 1.63 -18.40
C ALA A 78 28.67 2.41 -19.04
N LEU A 79 28.02 3.28 -18.26
CA LEU A 79 27.04 4.21 -18.78
C LEU A 79 27.71 5.09 -19.84
N PRO A 80 27.08 5.33 -21.00
CA PRO A 80 27.64 6.22 -22.00
C PRO A 80 27.86 7.59 -21.37
N LYS A 81 29.08 8.15 -21.56
CA LYS A 81 29.39 9.50 -21.08
C LYS A 81 28.29 10.43 -21.59
N PRO A 82 27.61 11.20 -20.70
CA PRO A 82 26.58 12.13 -21.15
C PRO A 82 27.24 13.08 -22.16
N LYS A 83 26.77 13.07 -23.41
CA LYS A 83 27.25 14.01 -24.40
C LYS A 83 26.89 15.40 -23.89
N ARG A 84 27.90 16.16 -23.45
CA ARG A 84 27.76 17.57 -23.10
C ARG A 84 27.25 18.33 -24.33
N SER A 85 25.94 18.52 -24.40
CA SER A 85 25.25 19.76 -24.81
C SER A 85 23.80 19.44 -25.14
N TRP A 86 22.97 19.29 -24.11
CA TRP A 86 21.52 19.41 -24.31
C TRP A 86 21.16 20.82 -24.84
N ARG A 87 22.04 21.80 -24.59
CA ARG A 87 21.97 23.18 -25.10
C ARG A 87 22.12 23.33 -26.61
N SER A 88 22.67 22.35 -27.34
CA SER A 88 22.83 22.47 -28.81
C SER A 88 21.64 21.88 -29.59
N ARG A 89 20.81 21.03 -28.98
CA ARG A 89 19.64 20.40 -29.62
C ARG A 89 18.33 21.13 -29.40
N LEU A 90 18.19 21.93 -28.34
CA LEU A 90 16.97 22.71 -28.09
C LEU A 90 16.76 23.87 -29.09
N SER A 91 17.78 24.23 -29.87
CA SER A 91 17.68 25.27 -30.90
C SER A 91 16.94 24.82 -32.17
N VAL A 92 16.74 23.53 -32.38
CA VAL A 92 16.13 22.99 -33.62
C VAL A 92 14.65 22.61 -33.43
N TRP A 93 14.21 22.37 -32.20
CA TRP A 93 12.83 21.97 -31.91
C TRP A 93 12.27 22.73 -30.71
N SER A 94 12.51 24.03 -30.66
CA SER A 94 11.63 24.91 -29.89
C SER A 94 10.54 25.39 -30.86
N PRO A 95 9.33 24.80 -30.85
CA PRO A 95 8.21 25.51 -31.45
C PRO A 95 8.16 26.90 -30.78
N LYS A 96 8.01 27.96 -31.58
CA LYS A 96 7.67 29.27 -31.01
C LYS A 96 6.48 29.03 -30.08
N PRO A 97 6.48 29.53 -28.83
CA PRO A 97 5.27 29.47 -28.03
C PRO A 97 4.21 30.19 -28.86
N GLU A 98 3.27 29.43 -29.40
CA GLU A 98 2.07 30.00 -29.96
C GLU A 98 1.45 30.76 -28.80
N GLU A 99 1.20 32.05 -29.02
CA GLU A 99 0.71 32.95 -27.99
C GLU A 99 -0.72 32.52 -27.67
N VAL A 100 -0.84 31.53 -26.78
CA VAL A 100 -2.13 31.04 -26.31
C VAL A 100 -2.70 32.13 -25.43
N GLU A 101 -3.60 32.93 -26.00
CA GLU A 101 -4.39 33.90 -25.26
C GLU A 101 -5.26 33.15 -24.26
N VAL A 102 -4.84 33.16 -23.00
CA VAL A 102 -5.61 32.59 -21.90
C VAL A 102 -6.85 33.45 -21.71
N ARG A 103 -7.99 33.02 -22.26
CA ARG A 103 -9.28 33.69 -22.08
C ARG A 103 -9.77 33.48 -20.65
N VAL A 104 -9.46 34.42 -19.79
CA VAL A 104 -9.94 34.45 -18.41
C VAL A 104 -11.45 34.82 -18.43
N PRO A 105 -12.34 34.02 -17.80
CA PRO A 105 -13.76 34.35 -17.73
C PRO A 105 -13.97 35.67 -16.98
N GLN A 106 -14.96 36.46 -17.41
CA GLN A 106 -15.30 37.72 -16.74
C GLN A 106 -15.63 37.45 -15.27
N GLY A 107 -14.86 38.05 -14.36
CA GLY A 107 -15.00 37.90 -12.91
C GLY A 107 -13.96 37.00 -12.23
N ALA A 108 -13.05 36.34 -12.98
CA ALA A 108 -11.98 35.59 -12.34
C ALA A 108 -11.02 36.53 -11.59
N ARG A 109 -10.77 36.24 -10.31
CA ARG A 109 -9.80 36.95 -9.48
C ARG A 109 -8.50 36.14 -9.40
N PRO A 110 -7.31 36.76 -9.53
CA PRO A 110 -6.06 36.06 -9.27
C PRO A 110 -6.07 35.52 -7.84
N GLY A 111 -5.91 34.20 -7.69
CA GLY A 111 -5.80 33.58 -6.38
C GLY A 111 -4.58 34.11 -5.63
N ARG A 112 -4.80 34.76 -4.49
CA ARG A 112 -3.72 35.19 -3.57
C ARG A 112 -3.08 33.91 -3.02
N ARG A 113 -1.83 33.61 -3.41
CA ARG A 113 -1.08 32.46 -2.86
C ARG A 113 -1.19 32.49 -1.35
N THR A 114 -1.75 31.41 -0.83
CA THR A 114 -2.16 31.25 0.55
C THR A 114 -0.89 31.29 1.43
N GLY A 115 -0.84 32.23 2.36
CA GLY A 115 0.07 32.21 3.50
C GLY A 115 -0.39 31.17 4.53
N HIS A 116 -0.54 29.90 4.11
CA HIS A 116 -0.92 28.78 4.98
C HIS A 116 0.25 28.28 5.84
N LEU A 117 1.38 29.00 5.83
CA LEU A 117 2.38 28.93 6.89
C LEU A 117 1.77 29.55 8.16
N ARG A 118 1.45 28.67 9.12
CA ARG A 118 0.87 29.00 10.42
C ARG A 118 1.97 29.57 11.33
N PRO A 119 1.92 30.82 11.82
CA PRO A 119 2.83 31.22 12.89
C PRO A 119 2.47 30.47 14.19
N ALA A 120 3.50 30.08 14.93
CA ALA A 120 3.44 29.28 16.17
C ALA A 120 2.68 30.03 17.30
N PRO A 121 2.20 29.32 18.35
CA PRO A 121 1.32 29.92 19.35
C PRO A 121 2.13 30.66 20.43
N GLU A 122 1.64 31.83 20.87
CA GLU A 122 2.08 32.48 22.11
C GLU A 122 1.11 32.12 23.25
N ARG A 123 1.70 31.75 24.38
CA ARG A 123 1.06 31.24 25.62
C ARG A 123 0.65 32.39 26.57
N PRO A 124 -0.09 32.11 27.67
CA PRO A 124 -1.19 32.92 28.20
C PRO A 124 -0.81 33.87 29.35
N GLU A 125 -1.80 34.60 29.86
CA GLU A 125 -2.06 34.75 31.31
C GLU A 125 -3.52 34.40 31.63
#